data_AF-T0ZGT4-F1
#
_entry.id   AF-T0ZGT4-F1
#
_cell.length_a   1.000
_cell.length_b   1.000
_cell.length_c   1.000
_cell.angle_alpha   90.00
_cell.angle_beta   90.00
_cell.angle_gamma   90.00
#
_symmetry.space_group_name_H-M   'P 1'
#
loop_
_entity.id
_entity.type
_entity.pdbx_description
1 polymer ?
#
loop_
_entity_poly.entity_id
_entity_poly.type
_entity_poly.pdbx_seq_one_letter_code
_entity_poly.pdbx_strand_id
1 'polypeptide(L)'
;MTVNAGAIPPGHWTQDPAIGGGRIVGEGCHFIDLLRHLVGAPIVRHAALALGRHPALAVTTDKVTLTLEFADGSIGTLHYLANGDKGFPKERLEVFCAGRVLQLDNFRRLRGWGWKGFSRMNLWRQDKGQAACAMAFVEAVKQGLPAPIPLDEVLEVSRVSIEAQRAVDDR
;
A
#
# COMPACT_ATOMS: atom_id res chain seq x y z
N MET A 1 4.62 -5.05 -4.50
CA MET A 1 4.50 -4.93 -3.03
C MET A 1 3.63 -6.04 -2.49
N THR A 2 4.07 -6.71 -1.44
CA THR A 2 3.30 -7.74 -0.73
C THR A 2 3.07 -7.28 0.71
N VAL A 3 1.84 -7.45 1.18
CA VAL A 3 1.41 -7.08 2.52
C VAL A 3 0.72 -8.27 3.16
N ASN A 4 1.33 -8.83 4.19
CA ASN A 4 0.74 -9.83 5.07
C ASN A 4 -0.04 -9.10 6.19
N ALA A 5 -1.27 -8.70 5.88
CA ALA A 5 -2.07 -7.82 6.73
C ALA A 5 -2.67 -8.53 7.96
N GLY A 6 -2.55 -9.87 8.01
CA GLY A 6 -3.10 -10.73 9.06
C GLY A 6 -4.62 -10.82 9.03
N ALA A 7 -5.18 -11.94 9.48
CA ALA A 7 -6.63 -12.11 9.56
C ALA A 7 -7.25 -11.23 10.66
N ILE A 8 -8.44 -10.71 10.39
CA ILE A 8 -9.31 -10.08 11.39
C ILE A 8 -10.68 -10.79 11.40
N PRO A 9 -11.41 -10.77 12.52
CA PRO A 9 -12.73 -11.40 12.58
C PRO A 9 -13.69 -10.86 11.52
N PRO A 10 -14.57 -11.70 10.94
CA PRO A 10 -15.53 -11.26 9.92
C PRO A 10 -16.48 -10.16 10.40
N GLY A 11 -16.87 -10.17 11.68
CA GLY A 11 -17.72 -9.14 12.29
C GLY A 11 -16.98 -7.88 12.77
N HIS A 12 -15.69 -7.74 12.46
CA HIS A 12 -14.95 -6.54 12.80
C HIS A 12 -15.42 -5.37 11.92
N TRP A 13 -15.61 -4.18 12.51
CA TRP A 13 -16.20 -3.01 11.82
C TRP A 13 -15.48 -2.62 10.52
N THR A 14 -14.19 -2.89 10.39
CA THR A 14 -13.42 -2.62 9.16
C THR A 14 -13.84 -3.50 7.98
N GLN A 15 -14.49 -4.64 8.23
CA GLN A 15 -15.07 -5.50 7.19
C GLN A 15 -16.49 -5.05 6.81
N ASP A 16 -17.13 -4.20 7.61
CA ASP A 16 -18.46 -3.66 7.31
C ASP A 16 -18.34 -2.62 6.18
N PRO A 17 -18.99 -2.82 5.02
CA PRO A 17 -18.89 -1.89 3.90
C PRO A 17 -19.46 -0.49 4.19
N ALA A 18 -20.43 -0.37 5.09
CA ALA A 18 -21.07 0.90 5.41
C ALA A 18 -20.32 1.70 6.50
N ILE A 19 -19.61 1.02 7.40
CA ILE A 19 -18.87 1.65 8.50
C ILE A 19 -17.38 1.75 8.19
N GLY A 20 -16.76 0.61 7.88
CA GLY A 20 -15.32 0.49 7.66
C GLY A 20 -14.89 0.59 6.21
N GLY A 21 -15.81 0.35 5.27
CA GLY A 21 -15.54 0.43 3.83
C GLY A 21 -14.61 -0.67 3.31
N GLY A 22 -14.33 -1.71 4.09
CA GLY A 22 -13.42 -2.79 3.70
C GLY A 22 -11.94 -2.47 3.90
N ARG A 23 -11.12 -3.52 3.87
CA ARG A 23 -9.70 -3.43 4.23
C ARG A 23 -8.83 -2.70 3.20
N ILE A 24 -9.26 -2.62 1.94
CA ILE A 24 -8.52 -1.85 0.94
C ILE A 24 -8.68 -0.36 1.21
N VAL A 25 -9.88 0.11 1.55
CA VAL A 25 -10.11 1.51 1.95
C VAL A 25 -9.44 1.83 3.28
N GLY A 26 -9.52 0.93 4.27
CA GLY A 26 -9.04 1.19 5.63
C GLY A 26 -7.53 1.01 5.86
N GLU A 27 -6.84 0.16 5.09
CA GLU A 27 -5.39 -0.07 5.25
C GLU A 27 -4.66 -0.22 3.90
N GLY A 28 -5.28 -0.84 2.90
CA GLY A 28 -4.73 -1.00 1.55
C GLY A 28 -4.32 0.33 0.89
N CYS A 29 -5.08 1.39 1.18
CA CYS A 29 -4.89 2.75 0.69
C CYS A 29 -3.48 3.30 0.97
N HIS A 30 -2.89 2.99 2.12
CA HIS A 30 -1.52 3.40 2.46
C HIS A 30 -0.47 2.82 1.51
N PHE A 31 -0.73 1.64 0.96
CA PHE A 31 0.19 0.98 0.05
C PHE A 31 -0.02 1.43 -1.40
N ILE A 32 -1.25 1.78 -1.76
CA ILE A 32 -1.55 2.48 -3.02
C ILE A 32 -0.85 3.84 -3.02
N ASP A 33 -0.98 4.60 -1.93
CA ASP A 33 -0.29 5.87 -1.71
C ASP A 33 1.22 5.74 -1.82
N LEU A 34 1.82 4.76 -1.12
CA LEU A 34 3.26 4.51 -1.17
C LEU A 34 3.75 4.21 -2.59
N LEU A 35 3.03 3.39 -3.35
CA LEU A 35 3.40 3.09 -4.74
C LEU A 35 3.30 4.34 -5.62
N ARG A 36 2.22 5.13 -5.47
CA ARG A 36 2.03 6.39 -6.19
C ARG A 36 3.14 7.39 -5.86
N HIS A 37 3.48 7.55 -4.59
CA HIS A 37 4.54 8.43 -4.13
C HIS A 37 5.91 8.03 -4.70
N LEU A 38 6.25 6.74 -4.67
CA LEU A 38 7.55 6.25 -5.15
C LEU A 38 7.71 6.35 -6.66
N VAL A 39 6.63 6.18 -7.41
CA VAL A 39 6.63 6.38 -8.86
C VAL A 39 6.67 7.87 -9.20
N GLY A 40 5.97 8.70 -8.41
CA GLY A 40 5.93 10.15 -8.62
C GLY A 40 5.11 10.58 -9.85
N ALA A 41 4.22 9.71 -10.34
CA ALA A 41 3.34 9.98 -11.46
C ALA A 41 1.88 9.58 -11.12
N PRO A 42 0.86 10.22 -11.74
CA PRO A 42 -0.56 9.87 -11.54
C PRO A 42 -0.90 8.44 -11.91
N ILE A 43 -1.91 7.87 -11.24
CA ILE A 43 -2.50 6.56 -11.54
C ILE A 43 -3.51 6.73 -12.69
N VAL A 44 -3.23 6.13 -13.83
CA VAL A 44 -4.08 6.23 -15.03
C VAL A 44 -5.00 5.03 -15.23
N ARG A 45 -4.64 3.86 -14.69
CA ARG A 45 -5.49 2.66 -14.74
C ARG A 45 -5.21 1.77 -13.52
N HIS A 46 -6.22 1.01 -13.12
CA HIS A 46 -6.09 0.00 -12.08
C HIS A 46 -7.02 -1.20 -12.32
N ALA A 47 -6.65 -2.36 -11.78
CA ALA A 47 -7.47 -3.56 -11.82
C ALA A 47 -7.25 -4.39 -10.54
N ALA A 48 -8.34 -4.82 -9.90
CA ALA A 48 -8.32 -5.56 -8.64
C ALA A 48 -8.99 -6.93 -8.78
N LEU A 49 -8.43 -7.93 -8.09
CA LEU A 49 -8.97 -9.28 -7.98
C LEU A 49 -8.86 -9.74 -6.53
N ALA A 50 -9.97 -10.18 -5.95
CA ALA A 50 -9.98 -10.90 -4.67
C ALA A 50 -9.92 -12.43 -4.89
N LEU A 51 -9.64 -13.16 -3.81
CA LEU A 51 -9.92 -14.60 -3.80
C LEU A 51 -11.39 -14.87 -4.11
N GLY A 52 -11.66 -15.98 -4.80
CA GLY A 52 -13.01 -16.43 -5.09
C GLY A 52 -13.77 -16.85 -3.83
N ARG A 53 -15.10 -16.80 -3.90
CA ARG A 53 -15.99 -17.29 -2.83
C ARG A 53 -15.70 -18.77 -2.56
N HIS A 54 -15.55 -19.11 -1.28
CA HIS A 54 -15.29 -20.48 -0.85
C HIS A 54 -15.93 -20.74 0.52
N PRO A 55 -16.56 -21.91 0.77
CA PRO A 55 -17.26 -22.18 2.05
C PRO A 55 -16.39 -22.04 3.30
N ALA A 56 -15.08 -22.28 3.17
CA ALA A 56 -14.13 -22.13 4.28
C ALA A 56 -13.65 -20.69 4.53
N LEU A 57 -14.04 -19.72 3.70
CA LEU A 57 -13.60 -18.33 3.77
C LEU A 57 -14.79 -17.41 4.03
N ALA A 58 -14.91 -16.90 5.25
CA ALA A 58 -15.94 -15.93 5.61
C ALA A 58 -15.74 -14.56 4.95
N VAL A 59 -14.49 -14.16 4.72
CA VAL A 59 -14.12 -12.92 4.02
C VAL A 59 -13.09 -13.22 2.95
N THR A 60 -13.32 -12.72 1.75
CA THR A 60 -12.42 -12.88 0.59
C THR A 60 -11.85 -11.54 0.10
N THR A 61 -12.55 -10.44 0.34
CA THR A 61 -12.22 -9.08 -0.14
C THR A 61 -11.09 -8.40 0.62
N ASP A 62 -10.53 -9.06 1.63
CA ASP A 62 -9.29 -8.71 2.33
C ASP A 62 -8.06 -9.51 1.83
N LYS A 63 -8.20 -10.22 0.71
CA LYS A 63 -7.16 -11.02 0.05
C LYS A 63 -7.16 -10.65 -1.43
N VAL A 64 -6.54 -9.51 -1.75
CA VAL A 64 -6.65 -8.81 -3.03
C VAL A 64 -5.29 -8.70 -3.71
N THR A 65 -5.27 -8.91 -5.02
CA THR A 65 -4.22 -8.43 -5.91
C THR A 65 -4.73 -7.23 -6.69
N LEU A 66 -4.03 -6.11 -6.58
CA LEU A 66 -4.33 -4.86 -7.28
C LEU A 66 -3.13 -4.48 -8.15
N THR A 67 -3.37 -4.24 -9.43
CA THR A 67 -2.36 -3.69 -10.35
C THR A 67 -2.71 -2.22 -10.65
N LEU A 68 -1.69 -1.37 -10.67
CA LEU A 68 -1.75 0.06 -10.97
C LEU A 68 -0.87 0.34 -12.19
N GLU A 69 -1.36 1.19 -13.08
CA GLU A 69 -0.61 1.76 -14.20
C GLU A 69 -0.47 3.26 -13.98
N PHE A 70 0.74 3.78 -14.18
CA PHE A 70 1.08 5.18 -13.95
C PHE A 70 1.35 5.92 -15.25
N ALA A 71 1.18 7.24 -15.24
CA ALA A 71 1.27 8.07 -16.45
C ALA A 71 2.67 8.05 -17.13
N ASP A 72 3.73 7.74 -16.39
CA ASP A 72 5.10 7.60 -16.91
C ASP A 72 5.36 6.22 -17.55
N GLY A 73 4.36 5.33 -17.56
CA GLY A 73 4.46 3.96 -18.04
C GLY A 73 4.95 2.95 -16.99
N SER A 74 5.25 3.42 -15.76
CA SER A 74 5.54 2.52 -14.65
C SER A 74 4.30 1.70 -14.27
N ILE A 75 4.52 0.53 -13.66
CA ILE A 75 3.46 -0.31 -13.11
C ILE A 75 3.74 -0.65 -11.66
N GLY A 76 2.67 -0.73 -10.87
CA GLY A 76 2.70 -1.19 -9.49
C GLY A 76 1.81 -2.41 -9.32
N THR A 77 2.18 -3.35 -8.46
CA THR A 77 1.28 -4.42 -8.04
C THR A 77 1.31 -4.55 -6.52
N LEU A 78 0.13 -4.57 -5.92
CA LEU A 78 -0.09 -4.78 -4.50
C LEU A 78 -0.78 -6.13 -4.29
N HIS A 79 -0.13 -7.02 -3.54
CA HIS A 79 -0.76 -8.20 -2.96
C HIS A 79 -1.08 -7.90 -1.50
N TYR A 80 -2.34 -7.62 -1.21
CA TYR A 80 -2.84 -7.40 0.13
C TYR A 80 -3.50 -8.69 0.64
N LEU A 81 -2.89 -9.34 1.63
CA LEU A 81 -3.23 -10.71 2.02
C LEU A 81 -3.50 -10.82 3.52
N ALA A 82 -4.76 -11.08 3.88
CA ALA A 82 -5.18 -11.35 5.26
C ALA A 82 -5.15 -12.85 5.65
N ASN A 83 -4.50 -13.72 4.86
CA ASN A 83 -4.41 -15.17 5.09
C ASN A 83 -2.98 -15.69 5.34
N GLY A 84 -1.99 -14.81 5.52
CA GLY A 84 -0.62 -15.23 5.83
C GLY A 84 -0.42 -15.54 7.32
N ASP A 85 0.59 -16.35 7.60
CA ASP A 85 1.03 -16.65 8.96
C ASP A 85 1.71 -15.43 9.61
N LYS A 86 1.56 -15.26 10.93
CA LYS A 86 2.13 -14.10 11.65
C LYS A 86 3.65 -14.12 11.76
N GLY A 87 4.28 -15.27 11.57
CA GLY A 87 5.74 -15.41 11.48
C GLY A 87 6.32 -14.86 10.18
N PHE A 88 5.49 -14.61 9.16
CA PHE A 88 5.92 -14.00 7.90
C PHE A 88 5.94 -12.46 8.00
N PRO A 89 7.00 -11.77 7.52
CA PRO A 89 7.11 -10.31 7.60
C PRO A 89 5.89 -9.57 7.03
N LYS A 90 5.52 -8.45 7.67
CA LYS A 90 4.29 -7.74 7.31
C LYS A 90 4.36 -7.11 5.92
N GLU A 91 5.45 -6.42 5.59
CA GLU A 91 5.56 -5.71 4.32
C GLU A 91 6.82 -6.11 3.54
N ARG A 92 6.70 -6.30 2.22
CA ARG A 92 7.84 -6.38 1.31
C ARG A 92 7.57 -5.56 0.05
N LEU A 93 8.50 -4.68 -0.29
CA LEU A 93 8.47 -3.90 -1.53
C LEU A 93 9.69 -4.24 -2.37
N GLU A 94 9.47 -4.45 -3.67
CA GLU A 94 10.52 -4.67 -4.66
C GLU A 94 10.32 -3.69 -5.80
N VAL A 95 11.40 -3.02 -6.19
CA VAL A 95 11.43 -2.03 -7.27
C VAL A 95 12.45 -2.47 -8.29
N PHE A 96 12.00 -2.66 -9.53
CA PHE A 96 12.83 -3.03 -10.67
C PHE A 96 12.94 -1.84 -11.62
N CYS A 97 14.16 -1.39 -11.92
CA CYS A 97 14.39 -0.25 -12.80
C CYS A 97 15.76 -0.34 -13.47
N ALA A 98 15.82 -0.23 -14.80
CA ALA A 98 17.05 -0.14 -15.59
C ALA A 98 18.11 -1.21 -15.24
N GLY A 99 17.70 -2.47 -15.11
CA GLY A 99 18.60 -3.59 -14.76
C GLY A 99 19.03 -3.63 -13.29
N ARG A 100 18.41 -2.83 -12.43
CA ARG A 100 18.68 -2.75 -10.99
C ARG A 100 17.45 -3.13 -10.19
N VAL A 101 17.68 -3.59 -8.97
CA VAL A 101 16.62 -4.00 -8.06
C VAL A 101 16.88 -3.43 -6.67
N LEU A 102 15.82 -2.91 -6.04
CA LEU A 102 15.79 -2.63 -4.60
C LEU A 102 14.72 -3.50 -3.96
N GLN A 103 15.05 -4.13 -2.83
CA GLN A 103 14.10 -4.87 -2.01
C GLN A 103 14.10 -4.30 -0.60
N LEU A 104 12.95 -3.79 -0.16
CA LEU A 104 12.71 -3.32 1.18
C LEU A 104 11.84 -4.33 1.93
N ASP A 105 12.40 -4.90 2.99
CA ASP A 105 11.71 -5.83 3.87
C ASP A 105 11.35 -5.13 5.19
N ASN A 106 10.04 -5.09 5.44
CA ASN A 106 9.37 -4.62 6.64
C ASN A 106 9.80 -3.21 7.07
N PHE A 107 10.07 -2.33 6.11
CA PHE A 107 10.62 -0.97 6.33
C PHE A 107 11.89 -0.94 7.20
N ARG A 108 12.69 -2.02 7.19
CA ARG A 108 13.88 -2.17 8.04
C ARG A 108 15.12 -2.59 7.29
N ARG A 109 14.98 -3.47 6.30
CA ARG A 109 16.12 -4.05 5.58
C ARG A 109 15.99 -3.72 4.11
N LEU A 110 16.82 -2.81 3.61
CA LEU A 110 16.93 -2.49 2.20
C LEU A 110 18.11 -3.25 1.62
N ARG A 111 17.90 -3.94 0.50
CA ARG A 111 18.94 -4.62 -0.28
C ARG A 111 18.92 -4.11 -1.71
N GLY A 112 20.09 -3.98 -2.31
CA GLY A 112 20.25 -3.49 -3.67
C GLY A 112 21.08 -4.45 -4.54
N TRP A 113 20.65 -4.61 -5.79
CA TRP A 113 21.35 -5.34 -6.83
C TRP A 113 21.53 -4.42 -8.05
N GLY A 114 22.71 -4.45 -8.68
CA GLY A 114 23.03 -3.57 -9.81
C GLY A 114 23.29 -2.10 -9.44
N TRP A 115 23.42 -1.77 -8.15
CA TRP A 115 23.71 -0.42 -7.65
C TRP A 115 25.18 -0.28 -7.25
N LYS A 116 25.97 0.50 -8.00
CA LYS A 116 27.38 0.73 -7.68
C LYS A 116 27.50 1.50 -6.36
N GLY A 117 28.26 0.96 -5.41
CA GLY A 117 28.48 1.58 -4.10
C GLY A 117 27.35 1.37 -3.09
N PHE A 118 26.29 0.64 -3.44
CA PHE A 118 25.20 0.33 -2.52
C PHE A 118 24.77 -1.14 -2.64
N SER A 119 24.76 -1.87 -1.53
CA SER A 119 24.31 -3.27 -1.49
C SER A 119 23.26 -3.53 -0.41
N ARG A 120 23.33 -2.83 0.73
CA ARG A 120 22.37 -2.99 1.82
C ARG A 120 22.34 -1.80 2.78
N MET A 121 21.21 -1.61 3.43
CA MET A 121 21.02 -0.73 4.58
C MET A 121 20.05 -1.40 5.57
N ASN A 122 20.40 -1.42 6.85
CA ASN A 122 19.59 -2.02 7.89
C ASN A 122 19.31 -1.00 8.99
N LEU A 123 18.05 -0.87 9.37
CA LEU A 123 17.62 -0.11 10.53
C LEU A 123 17.43 -1.03 11.74
N TRP A 124 17.79 -0.52 12.93
CA TRP A 124 17.59 -1.23 14.19
C TRP A 124 16.12 -1.43 14.50
N ARG A 125 15.29 -0.42 14.23
CA ARG A 125 13.83 -0.43 14.43
C ARG A 125 13.10 -0.05 13.16
N GLN A 126 11.84 -0.45 13.08
CA GLN A 126 10.96 -0.01 12.01
C GLN A 126 10.64 1.48 12.20
N ASP A 127 10.66 2.23 11.11
CA ASP A 127 10.13 3.59 11.06
C ASP A 127 9.07 3.66 9.96
N LYS A 128 7.85 4.03 10.34
CA LYS A 128 6.72 4.20 9.42
C LYS A 128 6.42 5.68 9.13
N GLY A 129 7.25 6.60 9.60
CA GLY A 129 7.16 8.03 9.29
C GLY A 129 6.04 8.79 10.01
N GLN A 130 5.27 8.16 10.91
CA GLN A 130 4.11 8.78 11.56
C GLN A 130 4.46 10.10 12.28
N ALA A 131 5.53 10.09 13.07
CA ALA A 131 5.98 11.29 13.80
C ALA A 131 6.46 12.39 12.84
N ALA A 132 7.20 12.01 11.80
CA ALA A 132 7.68 12.95 10.78
C ALA A 132 6.51 13.58 9.99
N CYS A 133 5.51 12.78 9.62
CA CYS A 133 4.30 13.23 8.95
C CYS A 133 3.52 14.23 9.81
N ALA A 134 3.27 13.90 11.08
CA ALA A 134 2.56 14.80 11.99
C ALA A 134 3.32 16.11 12.21
N MET A 135 4.65 16.05 12.37
CA MET A 135 5.50 17.22 12.53
C MET A 135 5.48 18.10 11.28
N ALA A 136 5.63 17.51 10.09
CA ALA A 136 5.59 18.24 8.82
C ALA A 136 4.24 18.95 8.61
N PHE A 137 3.13 18.29 8.97
CA PHE A 137 1.80 18.90 8.91
C PHE A 137 1.67 20.08 9.87
N VAL A 138 2.05 19.92 11.14
CA VAL A 138 1.99 21.00 12.13
C VAL A 138 2.85 22.18 11.72
N GLU A 139 4.05 21.92 11.19
CA GLU A 139 4.95 22.98 10.73
C GLU A 139 4.37 23.74 9.54
N ALA A 140 3.79 23.03 8.57
CA ALA A 140 3.14 23.65 7.42
C ALA A 140 1.99 24.58 7.85
N VAL A 141 1.17 24.16 8.82
CA VAL A 141 0.10 25.00 9.37
C VAL A 141 0.66 26.23 10.09
N LYS A 142 1.71 26.07 10.92
CA LYS A 142 2.30 27.18 11.68
C LYS A 142 2.94 28.24 10.79
N GLN A 143 3.62 27.79 9.72
CA GLN A 143 4.38 28.66 8.84
C GLN A 143 3.58 29.12 7.61
N GLY A 144 2.37 28.60 7.38
CA GLY A 144 1.59 28.89 6.17
C GLY A 144 2.22 28.30 4.91
N LEU A 145 2.91 27.16 5.02
CA LEU A 145 3.51 26.45 3.90
C LEU A 145 2.46 25.60 3.15
N PRO A 146 2.75 25.18 1.91
CA PRO A 146 1.95 24.17 1.22
C PRO A 146 1.77 22.89 2.06
N ALA A 147 0.67 22.18 1.81
CA ALA A 147 0.42 20.88 2.43
C ALA A 147 1.57 19.89 2.12
N PRO A 148 2.06 19.11 3.10
CA PRO A 148 3.16 18.16 2.88
C PRO A 148 2.84 17.07 1.84
N ILE A 149 1.56 16.76 1.67
CA ILE A 149 1.04 15.87 0.63
C ILE A 149 0.05 16.70 -0.19
N PRO A 150 0.23 16.80 -1.52
CA PRO A 150 -0.69 17.54 -2.38
C PRO A 150 -2.13 16.98 -2.31
N LEU A 151 -3.12 17.87 -2.31
CA LEU A 151 -4.53 17.48 -2.15
C LEU A 151 -5.03 16.59 -3.30
N ASP A 152 -4.60 16.88 -4.52
CA ASP A 152 -4.92 16.09 -5.70
C ASP A 152 -4.42 14.64 -5.58
N GLU A 153 -3.24 14.42 -5.00
CA GLU A 153 -2.73 13.08 -4.71
C GLU A 153 -3.58 12.35 -3.67
N VAL A 154 -3.96 13.04 -2.58
CA VAL A 154 -4.85 12.47 -1.56
C VAL A 154 -6.20 12.06 -2.16
N LEU A 155 -6.78 12.92 -3.00
CA LEU A 155 -8.06 12.64 -3.68
C LEU A 155 -7.93 11.51 -4.70
N GLU A 156 -6.85 11.48 -5.48
CA GLU A 156 -6.55 10.40 -6.44
C GLU A 156 -6.46 9.04 -5.73
N VAL A 157 -5.63 8.94 -4.70
CA VAL A 157 -5.43 7.69 -3.94
C VAL A 157 -6.71 7.25 -3.24
N SER A 158 -7.47 8.19 -2.66
CA SER A 158 -8.75 7.89 -2.03
C SER A 158 -9.75 7.32 -3.03
N ARG A 159 -9.88 7.96 -4.21
CA ARG A 159 -10.75 7.51 -5.30
C ARG A 159 -10.37 6.10 -5.76
N VAL A 160 -9.08 5.86 -6.05
CA VAL A 160 -8.58 4.56 -6.53
C VAL A 160 -8.78 3.47 -5.48
N SER A 161 -8.63 3.79 -4.19
CA SER A 161 -8.83 2.84 -3.10
C SER A 161 -10.29 2.41 -2.98
N ILE A 162 -11.22 3.36 -3.10
CA ILE A 162 -12.68 3.10 -3.10
C ILE A 162 -13.09 2.29 -4.34
N GLU A 163 -12.60 2.66 -5.52
CA GLU A 163 -12.87 1.93 -6.78
C GLU A 163 -12.32 0.50 -6.72
N ALA A 164 -11.10 0.30 -6.22
CA ALA A 164 -10.49 -1.01 -6.06
C ALA A 164 -11.25 -1.91 -5.09
N GLN A 165 -11.76 -1.35 -3.98
CA GLN A 165 -12.60 -2.09 -3.04
C GLN A 165 -13.94 -2.49 -3.69
N ARG A 166 -14.64 -1.55 -4.36
CA ARG A 166 -15.90 -1.86 -5.04
C ARG A 166 -15.74 -2.96 -6.09
N ALA A 167 -14.66 -2.91 -6.86
CA ALA A 167 -14.36 -3.92 -7.88
C ALA A 167 -14.22 -5.35 -7.33
N VAL A 168 -13.90 -5.51 -6.04
CA VAL A 168 -13.82 -6.83 -5.39
C VAL A 168 -15.07 -7.18 -4.59
N ASP A 169 -15.85 -6.20 -4.13
CA ASP A 169 -17.13 -6.43 -3.44
C ASP A 169 -18.24 -6.88 -4.40
N ASP A 170 -18.24 -6.38 -5.65
CA ASP A 170 -19.26 -6.65 -6.67
C ASP A 170 -19.17 -8.07 -7.31
N ARG A 171 -18.42 -9.00 -6.71
CA ARG A 171 -18.15 -10.36 -7.23
C ARG A 171 -18.74 -11.47 -6.37
#